data_AF-A0A2N5FPW6-F1
#
_entry.id   AF-A0A2N5FPW6-F1
#
_cell.length_a   1.000
_cell.length_b   1.000
_cell.length_c   1.000
_cell.angle_alpha   90.00
_cell.angle_beta   90.00
_cell.angle_gamma   90.00
#
_symmetry.space_group_name_H-M   'P 1'
#
loop_
_entity.id
_entity.type
_entity.pdbx_description
1 polymer ?
#
loop_
_entity_poly.entity_id
_entity_poly.type
_entity_poly.pdbx_seq_one_letter_code
_entity_poly.pdbx_strand_id
1 'polypeptide(L)'
;MTKPDFRGLHQLDTAILLQKLIILNGMVNYGTDAERKKALKELPGLEAVIKESLNTAAFNQAKYELNITDQDLAYTEPLQSL
;
A
#
# COMPACT_ATOMS: atom_id res chain seq x y z
N MET A 1 3.73 -12.22 22.31
CA MET A 1 3.50 -11.25 21.21
C MET A 1 4.33 -11.70 20.01
N THR A 2 3.72 -11.82 18.84
CA THR A 2 4.43 -12.14 17.59
C THR A 2 5.28 -10.94 17.18
N LYS A 3 6.55 -11.15 16.84
CA LYS A 3 7.43 -10.06 16.37
C LYS A 3 6.92 -9.55 15.02
N PRO A 4 6.97 -8.23 14.74
CA PRO A 4 6.77 -7.71 13.39
C PRO A 4 7.66 -8.45 12.39
N ASP A 5 7.06 -9.03 11.35
CA ASP A 5 7.78 -9.70 10.26
C ASP A 5 7.12 -9.44 8.90
N PHE A 6 7.95 -9.62 7.87
CA PHE A 6 7.51 -9.77 6.49
C PHE A 6 7.58 -11.27 6.18
N ARG A 7 6.42 -11.90 6.05
CA ARG A 7 6.32 -13.33 5.75
C ARG A 7 6.70 -13.55 4.29
N GLY A 8 7.87 -14.14 4.07
CA GLY A 8 8.28 -14.61 2.74
C GLY A 8 8.74 -13.52 1.75
N LEU A 9 8.85 -12.25 2.16
CA LEU A 9 9.49 -11.21 1.36
C LEU A 9 10.93 -11.00 1.82
N HIS A 10 11.87 -11.07 0.88
CA HIS A 10 13.22 -10.58 1.12
C HIS A 10 13.24 -9.05 1.08
N GLN A 11 14.28 -8.44 1.66
CA GLN A 11 14.45 -6.98 1.67
C GLN A 11 14.37 -6.36 0.27
N LEU A 12 14.87 -7.07 -0.75
CA LEU A 12 14.77 -6.65 -2.14
C LEU A 12 13.32 -6.63 -2.64
N ASP A 13 12.52 -7.65 -2.29
CA ASP A 13 11.12 -7.70 -2.69
C ASP A 13 10.34 -6.55 -2.04
N THR A 14 10.59 -6.27 -0.76
CA THR A 14 9.99 -5.11 -0.07
C THR A 14 10.33 -3.80 -0.77
N ALA A 15 11.60 -3.60 -1.18
CA ALA A 15 12.01 -2.39 -1.89
C ALA A 15 11.33 -2.26 -3.26
N ILE A 16 11.20 -3.37 -4.00
CA ILE A 16 10.49 -3.40 -5.29
C ILE A 16 9.00 -3.07 -5.10
N LEU A 17 8.34 -3.67 -4.10
CA LEU A 17 6.93 -3.42 -3.83
C LEU A 17 6.68 -1.96 -3.44
N LEU A 18 7.54 -1.38 -2.59
CA LEU A 18 7.48 0.03 -2.23
C LEU A 18 7.64 0.93 -3.45
N GLN A 19 8.64 0.67 -4.29
CA GLN A 19 8.88 1.46 -5.50
C GLN A 19 7.69 1.38 -6.46
N LYS A 20 7.10 0.19 -6.65
CA LYS A 20 5.89 0.02 -7.45
C LYS A 20 4.72 0.83 -6.89
N LEU A 21 4.52 0.79 -5.57
CA LEU A 21 3.44 1.52 -4.92
C LEU A 21 3.59 3.04 -5.10
N ILE A 22 4.80 3.56 -4.98
CA ILE A 22 5.10 4.99 -5.21
C ILE A 22 4.78 5.36 -6.66
N ILE A 23 5.22 4.56 -7.64
CA ILE A 23 4.96 4.82 -9.06
C ILE A 23 3.46 4.80 -9.35
N LEU A 24 2.73 3.77 -8.90
CA LEU A 24 1.29 3.66 -9.16
C LEU A 24 0.51 4.82 -8.53
N ASN A 25 0.85 5.22 -7.30
CA ASN A 25 0.25 6.40 -6.68
C ASN A 25 0.58 7.69 -7.45
N GLY A 26 1.81 7.82 -7.95
CA GLY A 26 2.18 8.93 -8.83
C GLY A 26 1.33 8.97 -10.09
N MET A 27 1.10 7.82 -10.73
CA MET A 27 0.26 7.70 -11.92
C MET A 27 -1.21 8.02 -11.64
N VAL A 28 -1.74 7.62 -10.48
CA VAL A 28 -3.13 7.92 -10.08
C VAL A 28 -3.34 9.42 -9.91
N ASN A 29 -2.39 10.12 -9.29
CA ASN A 29 -2.55 11.53 -8.90
C ASN A 29 -2.03 12.53 -9.95
N TYR A 30 -1.02 12.15 -10.73
CA TYR A 30 -0.30 13.08 -11.62
C TYR A 30 -0.09 12.53 -13.04
N GLY A 31 -0.53 11.31 -13.33
CA GLY A 31 -0.38 10.68 -14.63
C GLY A 31 -1.39 11.18 -15.66
N THR A 32 -1.14 10.85 -16.92
CA THR A 32 -2.11 10.94 -18.01
C THR A 32 -3.31 10.02 -17.77
N ASP A 33 -4.43 10.22 -18.48
CA ASP A 33 -5.61 9.35 -18.37
C ASP A 33 -5.30 7.86 -18.59
N ALA A 34 -4.38 7.57 -19.52
CA ALA A 34 -3.94 6.21 -19.80
C ALA A 34 -3.16 5.61 -18.62
N GLU A 35 -2.27 6.40 -18.01
CA GLU A 35 -1.48 6.01 -16.84
C GLU A 35 -2.35 5.85 -15.61
N ARG A 36 -3.30 6.77 -15.37
CA ARG A 36 -4.29 6.67 -14.30
C ARG A 36 -5.11 5.39 -14.43
N LYS A 37 -5.64 5.09 -15.62
CA LYS A 37 -6.40 3.85 -15.87
C LYS A 37 -5.56 2.59 -15.64
N LYS A 38 -4.31 2.59 -16.10
CA LYS A 38 -3.37 1.49 -15.85
C LYS A 38 -3.13 1.31 -14.35
N ALA A 39 -2.88 2.40 -13.63
CA ALA A 39 -2.58 2.35 -12.21
C ALA A 39 -3.78 1.86 -11.39
N LEU A 40 -4.99 2.33 -11.67
CA LEU A 40 -6.22 1.85 -11.02
C LEU A 40 -6.48 0.35 -11.25
N LYS A 41 -5.98 -0.22 -12.35
CA LYS A 41 -6.05 -1.66 -12.62
C LYS A 41 -4.99 -2.46 -11.85
N GLU A 42 -3.78 -1.92 -11.69
CA GLU A 42 -2.65 -2.62 -11.09
C GLU A 42 -2.59 -2.49 -9.55
N LEU A 43 -3.04 -1.36 -9.01
CA LEU A 43 -2.96 -1.03 -7.58
C LEU A 43 -3.62 -2.09 -6.67
N PRO A 44 -4.83 -2.62 -6.95
CA PRO A 44 -5.46 -3.60 -6.07
C PRO A 44 -4.66 -4.91 -5.95
N GLY A 45 -4.00 -5.33 -7.04
CA GLY A 45 -3.16 -6.53 -7.04
C GLY A 45 -1.90 -6.34 -6.18
N LEU A 46 -1.29 -5.16 -6.25
CA LEU A 46 -0.13 -4.83 -5.43
C LEU A 46 -0.48 -4.76 -3.93
N GLU A 47 -1.62 -4.15 -3.59
CA GLU A 47 -2.09 -4.09 -2.21
C GLU A 47 -2.38 -5.47 -1.61
N ALA A 48 -2.94 -6.39 -2.40
CA ALA A 48 -3.18 -7.76 -1.96
C ALA A 48 -1.86 -8.46 -1.58
N VAL A 49 -0.83 -8.37 -2.43
CA VAL A 49 0.49 -8.95 -2.17
C VAL A 49 1.11 -8.37 -0.89
N ILE A 50 1.03 -7.05 -0.69
CA ILE A 50 1.55 -6.40 0.52
C ILE A 50 0.79 -6.89 1.76
N LYS A 51 -0.54 -6.96 1.71
CA LYS A 51 -1.38 -7.42 2.84
C LYS A 51 -1.08 -8.86 3.22
N GLU A 52 -0.93 -9.76 2.25
CA GLU A 52 -0.61 -11.17 2.51
C GLU A 52 0.79 -11.36 3.10
N SER A 53 1.72 -10.49 2.73
CA SER A 53 3.12 -10.56 3.15
C SER A 53 3.37 -9.98 4.55
N LEU A 54 2.43 -9.21 5.10
CA LEU A 54 2.56 -8.61 6.42
C LEU A 54 1.86 -9.46 7.48
N ASN A 55 2.43 -9.51 8.68
CA ASN A 55 1.69 -9.99 9.84
C ASN A 55 0.97 -8.83 10.55
N THR A 56 -0.05 -9.16 11.34
CA THR A 56 -0.84 -8.16 12.09
C THR A 56 0.02 -7.34 13.06
N ALA A 57 1.11 -7.92 13.58
CA ALA A 57 2.02 -7.20 14.47
C ALA A 57 2.81 -6.09 13.74
N ALA A 58 3.23 -6.34 12.49
CA ALA A 58 3.90 -5.34 11.65
C ALA A 58 2.94 -4.19 11.31
N PHE A 59 1.69 -4.52 10.98
CA PHE A 59 0.66 -3.51 10.73
C PHE A 59 0.38 -2.64 11.98
N ASN A 60 0.22 -3.28 13.15
CA ASN A 60 -0.02 -2.56 14.40
C ASN A 60 1.18 -1.71 14.84
N GLN A 61 2.41 -2.21 14.63
CA GLN A 61 3.63 -1.45 14.89
C GLN A 61 3.68 -0.20 14.01
N ALA A 62 3.40 -0.33 12.71
CA ALA A 62 3.36 0.80 11.79
C ALA A 62 2.30 1.83 12.19
N LYS A 63 1.09 1.39 12.59
CA LYS A 63 0.06 2.29 13.13
C LYS A 63 0.54 3.08 14.34
N TYR A 64 1.20 2.42 15.29
CA TYR A 64 1.74 3.06 16.48
C TYR A 64 2.83 4.08 16.13
N GLU A 65 3.80 3.72 15.29
CA GLU A 65 4.90 4.60 14.89
C GLU A 65 4.46 5.82 14.08
N LEU A 66 3.44 5.63 13.22
CA LEU A 66 2.87 6.70 12.41
C LEU A 66 1.78 7.50 13.13
N ASN A 67 1.46 7.14 14.38
CA ASN A 67 0.35 7.71 15.16
C ASN A 67 -0.98 7.71 14.39
N ILE A 68 -1.26 6.60 13.69
CA ILE A 68 -2.46 6.38 12.87
C ILE A 68 -3.48 5.57 13.66
N THR A 69 -4.70 6.09 13.75
CA THR A 69 -5.86 5.41 14.34
C THR A 69 -6.63 4.60 13.29
N ASP A 70 -7.51 3.68 13.74
CA ASP A 70 -8.41 2.99 12.81
C ASP A 70 -9.37 3.94 12.08
N GLN A 71 -9.66 5.10 12.67
CA GLN A 71 -10.49 6.12 12.06
C GLN A 71 -9.77 6.84 10.92
N ASP A 72 -8.46 7.06 11.04
CA ASP A 72 -7.63 7.62 9.96
C ASP A 72 -7.55 6.67 8.76
N LEU A 73 -7.56 5.35 9.02
CA LEU A 73 -7.61 4.32 7.99
C LEU A 73 -9.00 4.17 7.33
N ALA A 74 -10.05 4.64 8.00
CA ALA A 74 -11.42 4.61 7.48
C ALA A 74 -11.70 5.75 6.48
N TYR A 75 -10.81 6.74 6.35
CA TYR A 75 -10.89 7.76 5.32
C TYR A 75 -10.47 7.21 3.95
N THR A 76 -11.41 6.59 3.26
CA THR A 76 -11.39 6.55 1.80
C THR A 76 -12.13 7.77 1.30
N GLU A 77 -11.43 8.85 0.92
CA GLU A 77 -12.04 9.70 -0.11
C GLU A 77 -12.32 8.77 -1.29
N PRO A 78 -13.57 8.67 -1.77
CA PRO A 78 -13.79 8.05 -3.06
C PRO A 78 -12.91 8.84 -4.03
N LEU A 79 -12.01 8.14 -4.73
CA LEU A 79 -11.34 8.68 -5.91
C LEU A 79 -12.42 9.40 -6.71
N GLN A 80 -12.40 10.74 -6.66
CA GLN A 80 -13.47 11.53 -7.24
C GLN A 80 -13.62 11.05 -8.68
N SER A 81 -14.82 10.54 -8.98
CA SER A 81 -15.22 10.19 -10.32
C SER A 81 -15.38 11.50 -11.07
N LEU A 82 -14.26 12.00 -11.61
CA LEU A 82 -14.20 12.92 -12.73
C LEU A 82 -14.19 12.10 -14.01
#